data_AF-A0A2V5PXB0-F1
#
_entry.id   AF-A0A2V5PXB0-F1
#
_cell.length_a   1.000
_cell.length_b   1.000
_cell.length_c   1.000
_cell.angle_alpha   90.00
_cell.angle_beta   90.00
_cell.angle_gamma   90.00
#
_symmetry.space_group_name_H-M   'P 1'
#
loop_
_entity.id
_entity.type
_entity.pdbx_description
1 polymer ?
#
loop_
_entity_poly.entity_id
_entity_poly.type
_entity_poly.pdbx_seq_one_letter_code
_entity_poly.pdbx_strand_id
1 'polypeptide(L)' 'MPIITIYQGASGEGQELAETVAQALGYRCVGREVLVETSRR' A
#
# COMPACT_ATOMS: atom_id res chain seq x y z
N MET A 1 -9.76 2.46 -13.48
CA MET A 1 -9.17 1.59 -12.43
C MET A 1 -9.20 2.35 -11.11
N PRO A 2 -9.81 1.81 -10.05
CA PRO A 2 -9.77 2.44 -8.73
C PRO A 2 -8.35 2.37 -8.13
N ILE A 3 -7.95 3.40 -7.40
CA ILE A 3 -6.74 3.41 -6.58
C ILE A 3 -7.19 3.63 -5.13
N ILE A 4 -6.73 2.75 -4.24
CA ILE A 4 -7.02 2.83 -2.80
C ILE A 4 -5.72 3.21 -2.11
N THR A 5 -5.73 4.36 -1.43
CA THR A 5 -4.57 4.82 -0.65
C THR A 5 -4.82 4.54 0.82
N ILE A 6 -3.96 3.73 1.42
CA ILE A 6 -3.96 3.50 2.87
C ILE A 6 -2.75 4.23 3.45
N TYR A 7 -3.03 5.23 4.26
CA TYR A 7 -2.02 5.97 5.01
C TYR A 7 -2.16 5.61 6.48
N GLN A 8 -1.04 5.26 7.12
CA GLN A 8 -1.00 5.04 8.55
C GLN A 8 -0.25 6.17 9.26
N GLY A 9 -0.78 6.58 10.42
CA GLY A 9 -0.07 7.36 11.43
C GLY A 9 0.90 6.50 12.26
N ALA A 10 0.94 6.67 13.58
CA ALA A 10 1.98 6.10 14.44
C ALA A 10 1.85 4.59 14.80
N SER A 11 0.86 3.85 14.29
CA SER A 11 0.49 2.52 14.84
C SER A 11 1.21 1.29 14.25
N GLY A 12 2.17 1.40 13.32
CA GLY A 12 2.98 0.28 12.79
C GLY A 12 2.28 -0.80 11.94
N GLU A 13 0.98 -1.07 12.14
CA GLU A 13 0.11 -2.06 11.48
C GLU A 13 -0.40 -1.74 10.04
N GLY A 14 0.06 -0.67 9.40
CA GLY A 14 -0.57 -0.10 8.20
C GLY A 14 -0.29 -0.89 6.94
N GLN A 15 0.88 -1.53 6.90
CA GLN A 15 1.25 -2.48 5.85
C GLN A 15 0.30 -3.70 5.87
N GLU A 16 0.07 -4.27 7.06
CA GLU A 16 -0.80 -5.45 7.23
C GLU A 16 -2.26 -5.14 6.84
N LEU A 17 -2.75 -3.95 7.22
CA LEU A 17 -4.05 -3.46 6.77
C LEU A 17 -4.12 -3.33 5.23
N ALA A 18 -3.08 -2.76 4.62
CA ALA A 18 -3.05 -2.56 3.17
C ALA A 18 -3.03 -3.88 2.40
N GLU A 19 -2.26 -4.86 2.89
CA GLU A 19 -2.21 -6.21 2.32
C GLU A 19 -3.56 -6.93 2.47
N THR A 20 -4.19 -6.86 3.65
CA THR A 20 -5.50 -7.47 3.91
C THR A 20 -6.59 -6.90 3.00
N VAL A 21 -6.65 -5.58 2.85
CA VAL A 21 -7.61 -4.90 1.96
C VAL A 21 -7.36 -5.27 0.50
N ALA A 22 -6.09 -5.28 0.07
CA ALA A 22 -5.73 -5.65 -1.29
C ALA A 22 -6.14 -7.10 -1.61
N GLN A 23 -5.88 -8.04 -0.69
CA GLN A 23 -6.28 -9.44 -0.85
C GLN A 23 -7.81 -9.59 -0.91
N ALA A 24 -8.55 -8.94 -0.02
CA ALA A 24 -10.01 -9.03 0.03
C ALA A 24 -10.68 -8.49 -1.24
N LEU A 25 -10.08 -7.50 -1.89
CA LEU A 25 -10.64 -6.87 -3.09
C LEU A 25 -10.04 -7.39 -4.40
N GLY A 26 -9.01 -8.24 -4.35
CA GLY A 26 -8.29 -8.71 -5.54
C GLY A 26 -7.40 -7.65 -6.19
N TYR A 27 -6.87 -6.71 -5.39
CA TYR A 27 -5.97 -5.64 -5.84
C TYR A 27 -4.52 -6.02 -5.59
N ARG A 28 -3.60 -5.33 -6.28
CA ARG A 28 -2.18 -5.35 -5.93
C ARG A 28 -1.92 -4.32 -4.84
N CYS A 29 -1.23 -4.72 -3.78
CA CYS A 29 -0.68 -3.80 -2.79
C CYS A 29 0.69 -3.28 -3.27
N VAL A 30 0.92 -1.96 -3.18
CA VAL A 30 2.20 -1.34 -3.54
C VAL A 30 2.64 -0.45 -2.38
N GLY A 31 3.77 -0.82 -1.76
CA GLY A 31 4.37 -0.06 -0.66
C GLY A 31 5.02 1.25 -1.12
N ARG A 32 5.22 2.18 -0.17
CA ARG A 32 5.82 3.49 -0.45
C ARG A 32 7.25 3.37 -0.98
N GLU A 33 8.02 2.40 -0.48
CA GLU A 33 9.41 2.16 -0.84
C GLU A 33 9.54 1.86 -2.34
N VAL A 34 8.64 1.03 -2.88
CA VAL A 34 8.59 0.70 -4.31
C VAL A 34 8.32 1.94 -5.15
N LEU A 35 7.39 2.80 -4.71
CA LEU A 35 7.08 4.05 -5.40
C LEU A 35 8.30 4.99 -5.43
N VAL A 36 8.98 5.15 -4.29
CA VAL A 36 10.15 6.02 -4.17
C VAL A 36 11.32 5.49 -4.98
N GLU A 37 11.64 4.19 -4.90
CA GLU A 37 12.70 3.58 -5.70
C GLU A 37 12.43 3.75 -7.20
N THR A 38 11.20 3.48 -7.63
CA THR A 38 10.81 3.60 -9.04
C THR A 38 10.88 5.05 -9.52
N SER A 39 10.53 6.03 -8.68
CA SER A 39 10.59 7.46 -9.04
C SER A 39 12.01 8.02 -9.24
N ARG A 40 13.03 7.29 -8.78
CA ARG A 40 14.45 7.70 -8.89
C ARG A 40 15.13 7.21 -10.16
N ARG A 41 14.45 6.41 -10.99
CA ARG A 41 14.91 5.95 -12.30
C ARG A 41 14.23 6.76 -13.40
#